data_AF-A0A7C5EWR8-F1
#
_entry.id   AF-A0A7C5EWR8-F1
#
_cell.length_a   1.000
_cell.length_b   1.000
_cell.length_c   1.000
_cell.angle_alpha   90.00
_cell.angle_beta   90.00
_cell.angle_gamma   90.00
#
_symmetry.space_group_name_H-M   'P 1'
#
loop_
_entity.id
_entity.type
_entity.pdbx_description
1 polymer ?
#
loop_
_entity_poly.entity_id
_entity_poly.type
_entity_poly.pdbx_seq_one_letter_code
_entity_poly.pdbx_strand_id
1 'polypeptide(L)'
;MRIIRAICEAYDYTTHTAALRPEGNPTALMANVPVAADCPGEWVRPGWRYAVLLWEDVGALVLCPFDALPIWPPQGHAQTTAYHTLTGVAGALTQFKPDLAVNVSIAVPSFFWVHAVSNYSQAEVRHPHHYVTVHINGAMLLPVSVGDLENTGRTHTHTLAYRTDASYAPGTYTFQLGYTFY
;
A
#
# COMPACT_ATOMS: atom_id res chain seq x y z
N MET A 1 -11.99 -9.14 -36.59
CA MET A 1 -11.86 -8.67 -35.20
C MET A 1 -12.51 -9.69 -34.27
N ARG A 2 -11.85 -10.09 -33.17
CA ARG A 2 -12.41 -11.01 -32.16
C ARG A 2 -11.99 -10.59 -30.75
N ILE A 3 -12.85 -10.85 -29.75
CA ILE A 3 -12.50 -10.70 -28.33
C ILE A 3 -12.17 -12.08 -27.77
N ILE A 4 -11.05 -12.17 -27.06
CA ILE A 4 -10.64 -13.38 -26.35
C ILE A 4 -10.42 -13.09 -24.87
N ARG A 5 -10.35 -14.16 -24.07
CA ARG A 5 -9.86 -14.13 -22.69
C ARG A 5 -8.39 -14.51 -22.67
N ALA A 6 -7.61 -13.72 -21.94
CA ALA A 6 -6.20 -14.01 -21.69
C ALA A 6 -5.83 -13.72 -20.25
N ILE A 7 -4.89 -14.49 -19.71
CA ILE A 7 -4.31 -14.27 -18.39
C ILE A 7 -3.12 -13.34 -18.57
N CYS A 8 -3.06 -12.27 -17.76
CA CYS A 8 -1.88 -11.43 -17.69
C CYS A 8 -0.75 -12.17 -16.97
N GLU A 9 0.39 -12.31 -17.62
CA GLU A 9 1.59 -12.93 -17.06
C GLU A 9 2.53 -11.87 -16.49
N ALA A 10 2.62 -10.71 -17.15
CA ALA A 10 3.40 -9.57 -16.71
C ALA A 10 2.77 -8.26 -17.20
N TYR A 11 3.02 -7.18 -16.48
CA TYR A 11 2.58 -5.83 -16.87
C TYR A 11 3.75 -4.84 -16.67
N ASP A 12 4.00 -4.05 -17.70
CA ASP A 12 4.97 -2.97 -17.73
C ASP A 12 4.22 -1.63 -17.61
N TYR A 13 4.35 -1.00 -16.44
CA TYR A 13 3.73 0.28 -16.14
C TYR A 13 4.36 1.44 -16.93
N THR A 14 5.65 1.34 -17.28
CA THR A 14 6.36 2.40 -18.02
C THR A 14 5.88 2.50 -19.45
N THR A 15 5.67 1.36 -20.10
CA THR A 15 5.19 1.30 -21.50
C THR A 15 3.67 1.14 -21.61
N HIS A 16 2.97 0.93 -20.49
CA HIS A 16 1.55 0.58 -20.42
C HIS A 16 1.22 -0.63 -21.32
N THR A 17 2.04 -1.69 -21.20
CA THR A 17 1.90 -2.93 -21.98
C THR A 17 1.86 -4.16 -21.10
N ALA A 18 1.23 -5.23 -21.56
CA ALA A 18 1.12 -6.49 -20.85
C ALA A 18 1.61 -7.68 -21.69
N ALA A 19 2.17 -8.68 -21.01
CA ALA A 19 2.39 -10.00 -21.56
C ALA A 19 1.17 -10.87 -21.22
N LEU A 20 0.53 -11.45 -22.23
CA LEU A 20 -0.76 -12.13 -22.08
C LEU A 20 -0.71 -13.54 -22.65
N ARG A 21 -1.20 -14.50 -21.87
CA ARG A 21 -1.39 -15.89 -22.32
C ARG A 21 -2.87 -16.16 -22.57
N PRO A 22 -3.29 -16.44 -23.82
CA PRO A 22 -4.68 -16.81 -24.11
C PRO A 22 -5.11 -18.07 -23.34
N GLU A 23 -6.31 -18.07 -22.76
CA GLU A 23 -6.75 -19.21 -21.92
C GLU A 23 -6.86 -20.54 -22.68
N GLY A 24 -7.25 -20.50 -23.94
CA GLY A 24 -7.35 -21.68 -24.80
C GLY A 24 -6.03 -22.15 -25.41
N ASN A 25 -4.93 -21.42 -25.22
CA ASN A 25 -3.65 -21.70 -25.85
C ASN A 25 -2.50 -21.48 -24.85
N PRO A 26 -2.25 -22.43 -23.93
CA PRO A 26 -1.35 -22.24 -22.78
C PRO A 26 0.13 -22.07 -23.17
N THR A 27 0.51 -22.42 -24.39
CA THR A 27 1.87 -22.24 -24.92
C THR A 27 2.06 -20.92 -25.66
N ALA A 28 0.97 -20.19 -25.96
CA ALA A 28 1.03 -18.92 -26.67
C ALA A 28 1.22 -17.76 -25.71
N LEU A 29 2.18 -16.87 -26.01
CA LEU A 29 2.40 -15.64 -25.28
C LEU A 29 2.36 -14.45 -26.24
N MET A 30 1.45 -13.51 -25.99
CA MET A 30 1.40 -12.23 -26.67
C MET A 30 2.19 -11.24 -25.81
N ALA A 31 3.41 -10.90 -26.24
CA ALA A 31 4.28 -9.98 -25.52
C ALA A 31 4.00 -8.52 -25.91
N ASN A 32 4.23 -7.58 -24.99
CA ASN A 32 4.14 -6.13 -25.21
C ASN A 32 2.79 -5.68 -25.81
N VAL A 33 1.69 -6.33 -25.39
CA VAL A 33 0.35 -5.97 -25.84
C VAL A 33 -0.04 -4.64 -25.19
N PRO A 34 -0.36 -3.59 -25.95
CA PRO A 34 -0.80 -2.33 -25.37
C PRO A 34 -2.05 -2.52 -24.52
N VAL A 35 -2.10 -1.80 -23.41
CA VAL A 35 -3.29 -1.69 -22.57
C VAL A 35 -4.06 -0.44 -22.97
N ALA A 36 -5.38 -0.54 -23.06
CA ALA A 36 -6.24 0.61 -23.34
C ALA A 36 -5.93 1.75 -22.35
N ALA A 37 -5.84 2.98 -22.85
CA ALA A 37 -5.51 4.14 -22.02
C ALA A 37 -6.52 4.35 -20.87
N ASP A 38 -7.79 4.02 -21.11
CA ASP A 38 -8.87 4.10 -20.13
C ASP A 38 -8.86 2.95 -19.11
N CYS A 39 -8.03 1.92 -19.31
CA CYS A 39 -7.80 0.88 -18.33
C CYS A 39 -6.63 1.31 -17.43
N PRO A 40 -6.88 1.68 -16.16
CA PRO A 40 -5.82 2.11 -15.26
C PRO A 40 -4.79 1.00 -15.09
N GLY A 41 -3.51 1.36 -15.06
CA GLY A 41 -2.42 0.40 -14.89
C GLY A 41 -2.56 -0.46 -13.63
N GLU A 42 -3.19 0.08 -12.57
CA GLU A 42 -3.40 -0.66 -11.32
C GLU A 42 -4.40 -1.81 -11.45
N TRP A 43 -5.16 -1.85 -12.54
CA TRP A 43 -6.09 -2.94 -12.87
C TRP A 43 -5.42 -4.07 -13.62
N VAL A 44 -4.20 -3.87 -14.13
CA VAL A 44 -3.45 -4.88 -14.88
C VAL A 44 -2.52 -5.62 -13.94
N ARG A 45 -2.87 -6.86 -13.62
CA ARG A 45 -2.24 -7.68 -12.58
C ARG A 45 -1.88 -9.04 -13.14
N PRO A 46 -0.64 -9.52 -12.89
CA PRO A 46 -0.28 -10.89 -13.16
C PRO A 46 -1.28 -11.89 -12.51
N GLY A 47 -1.61 -12.95 -13.23
CA GLY A 47 -2.56 -13.99 -12.85
C GLY A 47 -4.04 -13.66 -13.10
N TRP A 48 -4.38 -12.42 -13.44
CA TRP A 48 -5.76 -12.01 -13.68
C TRP A 48 -6.18 -12.20 -15.14
N ARG A 49 -7.48 -12.38 -15.38
CA ARG A 49 -8.06 -12.53 -16.72
C ARG A 49 -8.49 -11.19 -17.28
N TYR A 50 -8.22 -10.98 -18.56
CA TYR A 50 -8.54 -9.76 -19.31
C TYR A 50 -9.29 -10.08 -20.59
N ALA A 51 -10.18 -9.16 -20.96
CA ALA A 51 -10.72 -9.09 -22.30
C ALA A 51 -9.65 -8.49 -23.23
N VAL A 52 -9.28 -9.22 -24.28
CA VAL A 52 -8.30 -8.78 -25.27
C VAL A 52 -8.96 -8.72 -26.63
N LEU A 53 -8.88 -7.56 -27.26
CA LEU A 53 -9.32 -7.35 -28.63
C LEU A 53 -8.20 -7.71 -29.59
N LEU A 54 -8.51 -8.56 -30.57
CA LEU A 54 -7.57 -9.01 -31.60
C LEU A 54 -8.03 -8.56 -32.99
N TRP A 55 -7.09 -7.99 -33.72
CA TRP A 55 -7.17 -7.70 -35.14
C TRP A 55 -6.11 -8.49 -35.90
N GLU A 56 -6.37 -8.78 -37.17
CA GLU A 56 -5.42 -9.52 -38.01
C GLU A 56 -4.26 -8.65 -38.49
N ASP A 57 -4.49 -7.33 -38.58
CA ASP A 57 -3.59 -6.32 -39.11
C ASP A 57 -2.96 -5.43 -38.04
N VAL A 58 -3.71 -5.08 -36.99
CA VAL A 58 -3.24 -4.17 -35.91
C VAL A 58 -2.62 -4.92 -34.72
N GLY A 59 -2.92 -6.21 -34.55
CA GLY A 59 -2.45 -7.01 -33.42
C GLY A 59 -3.45 -7.06 -32.26
N ALA A 60 -3.01 -6.79 -31.04
CA ALA A 60 -3.79 -7.00 -29.82
C ALA A 60 -3.92 -5.74 -28.95
N LEU A 61 -5.03 -5.59 -28.22
CA LEU A 61 -5.25 -4.54 -27.22
C LEU A 61 -5.95 -5.10 -25.99
N VAL A 62 -5.42 -4.82 -24.80
CA VAL A 62 -6.09 -5.15 -23.53
C VAL A 62 -7.18 -4.11 -23.25
N LEU A 63 -8.42 -4.55 -23.09
CA LEU A 63 -9.55 -3.63 -22.84
C LEU A 63 -9.76 -3.38 -21.35
N CYS A 64 -10.00 -4.46 -20.58
CA CYS A 64 -10.33 -4.38 -19.16
C CYS A 64 -10.20 -5.77 -18.50
N PRO A 65 -10.15 -5.85 -17.16
CA PRO A 65 -10.32 -7.11 -16.45
C PRO A 65 -11.64 -7.80 -16.85
N PHE A 66 -11.60 -9.11 -17.10
CA PHE A 66 -12.77 -9.89 -17.55
C PHE A 66 -13.68 -10.30 -16.40
N ASP A 67 -13.11 -10.72 -15.27
CA ASP A 67 -13.84 -11.27 -14.11
C ASP A 67 -13.83 -10.33 -12.88
N ALA A 68 -13.21 -9.15 -12.96
CA ALA A 68 -13.06 -8.30 -11.78
C ALA A 68 -14.35 -7.52 -11.50
N LEU A 69 -14.92 -7.71 -10.32
CA LEU A 69 -15.76 -6.67 -9.72
C LEU A 69 -14.92 -5.39 -9.62
N PRO A 70 -15.45 -4.21 -9.98
CA PRO A 70 -14.71 -2.96 -9.84
C PRO A 70 -14.58 -2.64 -8.35
N ILE A 71 -13.59 -3.22 -7.68
CA ILE A 71 -13.13 -2.71 -6.40
C ILE A 71 -12.21 -1.54 -6.77
N TRP A 72 -12.83 -0.39 -6.98
CA TRP A 72 -12.13 0.87 -7.22
C TRP A 72 -12.06 1.68 -5.93
N PRO A 73 -10.87 2.13 -5.51
CA PRO A 73 -9.54 1.74 -6.01
C PRO A 73 -9.17 0.30 -5.61
N PRO A 74 -8.22 -0.36 -6.29
CA PRO A 74 -7.65 -1.61 -5.81
C PRO A 74 -6.99 -1.40 -4.45
N GLN A 75 -7.60 -1.92 -3.39
CA GLN A 75 -7.10 -1.75 -2.02
C GLN A 75 -6.30 -2.97 -1.58
N GLY A 76 -5.05 -2.76 -1.20
CA GLY A 76 -4.30 -3.67 -0.34
C GLY A 76 -4.47 -3.23 1.10
N HIS A 77 -4.68 -4.18 2.01
CA HIS A 77 -4.79 -3.91 3.44
C HIS A 77 -3.81 -4.78 4.20
N ALA A 78 -3.05 -4.14 5.09
CA ALA A 78 -2.25 -4.82 6.10
C ALA A 78 -2.47 -4.09 7.42
N GLN A 79 -2.57 -4.84 8.51
CA GLN A 79 -2.75 -4.32 9.85
C GLN A 79 -1.95 -5.14 10.85
N THR A 80 -1.53 -4.48 11.92
CA THR A 80 -0.94 -5.13 13.10
C THR A 80 -1.48 -4.43 14.34
N THR A 81 -1.65 -5.17 15.42
CA THR A 81 -2.13 -4.67 16.71
C THR A 81 -1.40 -5.42 17.81
N ALA A 82 -0.83 -4.68 18.77
CA ALA A 82 -0.23 -5.28 19.95
C ALA A 82 -0.25 -4.31 21.14
N TYR A 83 -0.08 -4.87 22.34
CA TYR A 83 0.05 -4.12 23.59
C TYR A 83 1.51 -4.17 24.05
N HIS A 84 2.12 -3.01 24.29
CA HIS A 84 3.52 -2.92 24.71
C HIS A 84 3.73 -1.92 25.83
N THR A 85 4.62 -2.28 26.75
CA THR A 85 5.20 -1.33 27.70
C THR A 85 6.31 -0.55 27.02
N LEU A 86 6.21 0.78 27.03
CA LEU A 86 7.24 1.70 26.55
C LEU A 86 8.06 2.15 27.76
N THR A 87 9.39 1.96 27.72
CA THR A 87 10.29 2.30 28.82
C THR A 87 11.33 3.30 28.31
N GLY A 88 11.14 4.59 28.61
CA GLY A 88 12.07 5.65 28.17
C GLY A 88 13.37 5.67 28.99
N VAL A 89 14.49 5.96 28.33
CA VAL A 89 15.78 6.28 28.96
C VAL A 89 16.20 7.67 28.47
N ALA A 90 16.75 8.51 29.36
CA ALA A 90 17.18 9.86 28.99
C ALA A 90 18.25 9.82 27.88
N GLY A 91 18.08 10.58 26.79
CA GLY A 91 19.17 10.89 25.84
C GLY A 91 18.89 10.75 24.34
N ALA A 92 17.87 10.00 23.89
CA ALA A 92 17.33 10.04 22.52
C ALA A 92 16.06 9.19 22.48
N LEU A 93 14.90 9.83 22.31
CA LEU A 93 13.63 9.32 22.83
C LEU A 93 12.70 8.71 21.75
N THR A 94 13.20 8.37 20.56
CA THR A 94 12.40 7.63 19.57
C THR A 94 12.56 6.12 19.75
N GLN A 95 11.48 5.45 20.13
CA GLN A 95 11.42 4.00 20.25
C GLN A 95 10.67 3.39 19.07
N PHE A 96 11.38 2.54 18.32
CA PHE A 96 10.78 1.70 17.29
C PHE A 96 10.26 0.40 17.89
N LYS A 97 9.13 -0.08 17.35
CA LYS A 97 8.53 -1.37 17.70
C LYS A 97 8.44 -2.25 16.46
N PRO A 98 9.46 -3.10 16.20
CA PRO A 98 9.51 -3.94 15.00
C PRO A 98 8.37 -4.96 14.89
N ASP A 99 7.77 -5.33 16.02
CA ASP A 99 6.57 -6.15 16.15
C ASP A 99 5.28 -5.40 15.75
N LEU A 100 5.26 -4.08 15.88
CA LEU A 100 4.25 -3.19 15.32
C LEU A 100 4.63 -2.72 13.90
N ALA A 101 5.06 -3.67 13.07
CA ALA A 101 5.36 -3.44 11.67
C ALA A 101 4.37 -4.15 10.74
N VAL A 102 4.09 -3.53 9.60
CA VAL A 102 3.36 -4.18 8.49
C VAL A 102 4.18 -4.08 7.21
N ASN A 103 4.22 -5.18 6.46
CA ASN A 103 4.85 -5.21 5.15
C ASN A 103 3.76 -5.15 4.07
N VAL A 104 3.90 -4.22 3.14
CA VAL A 104 3.00 -4.06 2.00
C VAL A 104 3.83 -4.15 0.72
N SER A 105 3.43 -5.04 -0.18
CA SER A 105 4.01 -5.14 -1.52
C SER A 105 3.05 -4.55 -2.54
N ILE A 106 3.55 -3.61 -3.34
CA ILE A 106 2.80 -2.97 -4.43
C ILE A 106 3.44 -3.33 -5.77
N ALA A 107 2.60 -3.64 -6.76
CA ALA A 107 3.03 -4.03 -8.12
C ALA A 107 3.02 -2.84 -9.10
N VAL A 108 2.47 -1.71 -8.69
CA VAL A 108 2.28 -0.50 -9.49
C VAL A 108 2.55 0.72 -8.62
N PRO A 109 2.96 1.87 -9.19
CA PRO A 109 3.07 3.12 -8.46
C PRO A 109 1.80 3.41 -7.66
N SER A 110 1.93 3.55 -6.33
CA SER A 110 0.77 3.67 -5.43
C SER A 110 0.97 4.75 -4.38
N PHE A 111 -0.13 5.35 -3.93
CA PHE A 111 -0.17 6.13 -2.68
C PHE A 111 -0.56 5.21 -1.53
N PHE A 112 -0.10 5.52 -0.32
CA PHE A 112 -0.52 4.80 0.88
C PHE A 112 -1.51 5.63 1.68
N TRP A 113 -2.61 4.99 2.09
CA TRP A 113 -3.48 5.50 3.14
C TRP A 113 -3.01 4.92 4.46
N VAL A 114 -2.47 5.79 5.30
CA VAL A 114 -1.89 5.43 6.59
C VAL A 114 -2.90 5.76 7.68
N HIS A 115 -3.21 4.76 8.50
CA HIS A 115 -4.05 4.91 9.68
C HIS A 115 -3.30 4.34 10.89
N ALA A 116 -2.87 5.22 11.79
CA ALA A 116 -2.23 4.84 13.05
C ALA A 116 -3.10 5.29 14.22
N VAL A 117 -3.42 4.33 15.08
CA VAL A 117 -4.20 4.54 16.30
C VAL A 117 -3.38 3.97 17.44
N SER A 118 -3.12 4.78 18.46
CA SER A 118 -2.62 4.28 19.74
C SER A 118 -3.63 4.60 20.82
N ASN A 119 -3.87 3.62 21.69
CA ASN A 119 -4.53 3.83 22.96
C ASN A 119 -3.50 3.57 24.03
N TYR A 120 -3.38 4.50 24.97
CA TYR A 120 -2.31 4.47 25.94
C TYR A 120 -2.86 4.79 27.34
N SER A 121 -2.42 4.02 28.32
CA SER A 121 -2.66 4.28 29.74
C SER A 121 -1.30 4.35 30.45
N GLN A 122 -1.11 5.36 31.28
CA GLN A 122 0.12 5.52 32.07
C GLN A 122 -0.19 5.48 33.55
N ALA A 123 0.71 4.87 34.33
CA ALA A 123 0.70 4.96 35.78
C ALA A 123 1.67 6.06 36.30
N GLU A 124 2.78 6.37 35.61
CA GLU A 124 3.90 7.12 36.24
C GLU A 124 4.82 7.86 35.23
N VAL A 125 4.35 8.87 34.49
CA VAL A 125 5.26 9.73 33.69
C VAL A 125 5.09 11.21 34.06
N ARG A 126 6.22 11.89 34.28
CA ARG A 126 6.31 13.31 34.66
C ARG A 126 6.32 14.30 33.48
N HIS A 127 6.37 13.82 32.24
CA HIS A 127 6.45 14.63 31.02
C HIS A 127 5.32 14.25 30.03
N PRO A 128 4.34 15.13 29.78
CA PRO A 128 3.02 14.76 29.25
C PRO A 128 2.89 14.73 27.72
N HIS A 129 3.97 14.99 26.95
CA HIS A 129 3.91 15.09 25.50
C HIS A 129 4.67 13.96 24.82
N HIS A 130 3.99 13.25 23.91
CA HIS A 130 4.62 12.27 23.04
C HIS A 130 4.11 12.43 21.60
N TYR A 131 4.95 12.00 20.67
CA TYR A 131 4.66 12.02 19.24
C TYR A 131 4.60 10.60 18.72
N VAL A 132 3.55 10.29 17.97
CA VAL A 132 3.41 9.03 17.23
C VAL A 132 3.69 9.32 15.76
N THR A 133 4.67 8.62 15.23
CA THR A 133 5.15 8.72 13.84
C THR A 133 5.02 7.37 13.16
N VAL A 134 4.66 7.37 11.88
CA VAL A 134 4.77 6.18 11.03
C VAL A 134 6.04 6.33 10.22
N HIS A 135 6.84 5.28 10.16
CA HIS A 135 8.04 5.21 9.34
C HIS A 135 7.83 4.24 8.18
N ILE A 136 8.33 4.57 7.00
CA ILE A 136 8.40 3.69 5.84
C ILE A 136 9.86 3.37 5.54
N ASN A 137 10.24 2.09 5.56
CA ASN A 137 11.63 1.65 5.36
C ASN A 137 12.64 2.44 6.21
N GLY A 138 12.26 2.79 7.45
CA GLY A 138 13.06 3.58 8.39
C GLY A 138 12.92 5.11 8.26
N ALA A 139 12.43 5.63 7.14
CA ALA A 139 12.21 7.07 6.95
C ALA A 139 10.89 7.52 7.59
N MET A 140 10.91 8.62 8.34
CA MET A 140 9.70 9.18 8.96
C MET A 140 8.72 9.69 7.89
N LEU A 141 7.45 9.35 8.03
CA LEU A 141 6.36 9.94 7.27
C LEU A 141 5.71 11.07 8.06
N LEU A 142 5.41 12.16 7.36
CA LEU A 142 4.61 13.28 7.85
C LEU A 142 3.17 13.14 7.33
N PRO A 143 2.15 13.59 8.10
CA PRO A 143 2.23 14.30 9.38
C PRO A 143 2.44 13.38 10.60
N VAL A 144 2.71 14.00 11.75
CA VAL A 144 2.93 13.36 13.05
C VAL A 144 1.71 13.60 13.95
N SER A 145 1.30 12.60 14.73
CA SER A 145 0.26 12.79 15.75
C SER A 145 0.90 13.17 17.09
N VAL A 146 0.35 14.20 17.74
CA VAL A 146 0.72 14.61 19.09
C VAL A 146 -0.30 14.00 20.06
N GLY A 147 0.19 13.34 21.10
CA GLY A 147 -0.63 12.88 22.21
C GLY A 147 -0.39 13.73 23.44
N ASP A 148 -1.47 14.32 23.97
CA ASP A 148 -1.47 15.15 25.18
C ASP A 148 -2.23 14.45 26.31
N LEU A 149 -1.72 14.56 27.54
CA LEU A 149 -2.40 14.05 28.72
C LEU A 149 -3.56 14.99 29.13
N GLU A 150 -4.79 14.47 29.22
CA GLU A 150 -5.85 15.19 29.91
C GLU A 150 -5.67 15.10 31.44
N ASN A 151 -6.13 16.14 32.14
CA ASN A 151 -5.96 16.36 33.58
C ASN A 151 -6.54 15.24 34.50
N THR A 152 -7.14 14.19 33.92
CA THR A 152 -7.79 13.07 34.63
C THR A 152 -7.09 11.71 34.44
N GLY A 153 -5.87 11.70 33.88
CA GLY A 153 -5.07 10.48 33.74
C GLY A 153 -5.51 9.56 32.60
N ARG A 154 -6.37 10.06 31.70
CA ARG A 154 -6.70 9.41 30.43
C ARG A 154 -6.13 10.25 29.29
N THR A 155 -5.37 9.62 28.41
CA THR A 155 -4.90 10.24 27.17
C THR A 155 -5.66 9.62 26.02
N HIS A 156 -6.27 10.46 25.20
CA HIS A 156 -6.73 10.07 23.88
C HIS A 156 -5.62 10.44 22.89
N THR A 157 -5.00 9.46 22.25
CA THR A 157 -4.12 9.80 21.13
C THR A 157 -4.99 10.24 19.97
N HIS A 158 -4.62 11.33 19.32
CA HIS A 158 -5.24 11.70 18.06
C HIS A 158 -4.95 10.62 17.01
N THR A 159 -6.01 10.12 16.37
CA THR A 159 -5.91 9.24 15.22
C THR A 159 -5.13 9.94 14.11
N LEU A 160 -4.07 9.29 13.63
CA LEU A 160 -3.34 9.75 12.45
C LEU A 160 -3.93 9.05 11.23
N ALA A 161 -4.68 9.78 10.41
CA ALA A 161 -5.25 9.26 9.16
C ALA A 161 -4.91 10.22 8.01
N TYR A 162 -4.09 9.77 7.06
CA TYR A 162 -3.69 10.58 5.92
C TYR A 162 -3.29 9.72 4.72
N ARG A 163 -3.26 10.36 3.54
CA ARG A 163 -2.64 9.79 2.34
C ARG A 163 -1.22 10.34 2.21
N THR A 164 -0.26 9.53 1.79
CA THR A 164 1.07 10.04 1.45
C THR A 164 1.02 11.08 0.33
N ASP A 165 1.93 12.05 0.38
CA ASP A 165 2.02 13.14 -0.61
C ASP A 165 2.58 12.67 -1.95
N ALA A 166 3.52 11.72 -1.92
CA ALA A 166 4.14 11.13 -3.09
C ALA A 166 3.58 9.74 -3.40
N SER A 167 3.69 9.36 -4.68
CA SER A 167 3.53 7.97 -5.12
C SER A 167 4.83 7.20 -4.92
N TYR A 168 4.68 5.91 -4.60
CA TYR A 168 5.79 4.99 -4.33
C TYR A 168 5.87 3.96 -5.45
N ALA A 169 7.07 3.69 -5.95
CA ALA A 169 7.31 2.74 -7.04
C ALA A 169 6.97 1.29 -6.65
N PRO A 170 6.81 0.35 -7.60
CA PRO A 170 6.64 -1.07 -7.29
C PRO A 170 7.75 -1.59 -6.37
N GLY A 171 7.38 -2.36 -5.35
CA GLY A 171 8.31 -2.86 -4.34
C GLY A 171 7.63 -3.27 -3.04
N THR A 172 8.45 -3.69 -2.07
CA THR A 172 8.01 -4.02 -0.71
C THR A 172 8.39 -2.90 0.25
N TYR A 173 7.42 -2.48 1.05
CA TYR A 173 7.54 -1.39 2.01
C TYR A 173 7.19 -1.88 3.40
N THR A 174 8.06 -1.60 4.36
CA THR A 174 7.85 -1.88 5.78
C THR A 174 7.41 -0.60 6.47
N PHE A 175 6.18 -0.60 6.98
CA PHE A 175 5.66 0.46 7.84
C PHE A 175 5.88 0.09 9.29
N GLN A 176 6.38 1.02 10.11
CA GLN A 176 6.66 0.83 11.53
C GLN A 176 6.18 2.03 12.34
N LEU A 177 5.77 1.79 13.58
CA LEU A 177 5.46 2.87 14.52
C LEU A 177 6.71 3.31 15.29
N GLY A 178 6.94 4.62 15.31
CA GLY A 178 7.95 5.30 16.12
C GLY A 178 7.28 6.17 17.18
N TYR A 179 7.64 5.96 18.44
CA TYR A 179 7.17 6.77 19.57
C TYR A 179 8.30 7.69 20.03
N THR A 180 8.10 9.01 19.93
CA THR A 180 9.08 10.00 20.40
C THR A 180 8.57 10.71 21.64
N PHE A 181 9.32 10.63 22.74
CA PHE A 181 8.99 11.29 24.01
C PHE A 181 9.81 12.56 24.19
N TYR A 182 9.29 13.55 24.92
CA TYR A 182 10.00 14.78 25.31
C TYR A 182 9.81 15.07 26.79
#